data_AF-A0A7C3BED8-F1
#
_entry.id   AF-A0A7C3BED8-F1
#
_cell.length_a   1.000
_cell.length_b   1.000
_cell.length_c   1.000
_cell.angle_alpha   90.00
_cell.angle_beta   90.00
_cell.angle_gamma   90.00
#
_symmetry.space_group_name_H-M   'P 1'
#
loop_
_entity.id
_entity.type
_entity.pdbx_description
1 polymer ?
#
loop_
_entity_poly.entity_id
_entity_poly.type
_entity_poly.pdbx_seq_one_letter_code
_entity_poly.pdbx_strand_id
1 'polypeptide(L)'
;KARFIYDVIDASDFYRGHAQKGSRSCMNVTFNLPTPDLEKVFVDEAEKEGLVGLKGHRSIGGIRASIYNAMPKEGVMALVEFMKEFERTHG
;
A
#
# COMPACT_ATOMS: atom_id res chain seq x y z
N LYS A 1 2.27 -13.58 2.04
CA LYS A 1 1.38 -12.56 1.41
C LYS A 1 2.06 -11.18 1.36
N ALA A 2 2.52 -10.65 2.50
CA ALA A 2 3.17 -9.32 2.58
C ALA A 2 4.30 -9.08 1.57
N ARG A 3 5.10 -10.11 1.26
CA ARG A 3 6.21 -10.02 0.30
C ARG A 3 5.80 -9.39 -1.03
N PHE A 4 4.64 -9.74 -1.59
CA PHE A 4 4.23 -9.17 -2.89
C PHE A 4 4.07 -7.65 -2.84
N ILE A 5 3.56 -7.11 -1.73
CA ILE A 5 3.41 -5.66 -1.54
C ILE A 5 4.79 -5.04 -1.28
N TYR A 6 5.60 -5.65 -0.40
CA TYR A 6 6.94 -5.13 -0.12
C TYR A 6 7.88 -5.16 -1.33
N ASP A 7 7.73 -6.13 -2.23
CA ASP A 7 8.50 -6.20 -3.46
C ASP A 7 8.19 -4.99 -4.36
N VAL A 8 6.94 -4.52 -4.42
CA VAL A 8 6.58 -3.26 -5.11
C VAL A 8 7.17 -2.05 -4.39
N ILE A 9 7.03 -1.99 -3.06
CA ILE A 9 7.56 -0.88 -2.25
C ILE A 9 9.08 -0.78 -2.39
N ASP A 10 9.79 -1.89 -2.48
CA ASP A 10 11.25 -1.92 -2.57
C ASP A 10 11.79 -1.75 -3.99
N ALA A 11 10.94 -1.88 -5.01
CA ALA A 11 11.34 -1.78 -6.42
C ALA A 11 11.44 -0.34 -6.92
N SER A 12 10.88 0.63 -6.19
CA SER A 12 10.78 2.03 -6.59
C SER A 12 10.97 2.99 -5.40
N ASP A 13 11.37 4.21 -5.69
CA ASP A 13 11.43 5.32 -4.72
C ASP A 13 10.06 6.01 -4.52
N PHE A 14 9.05 5.70 -5.35
CA PHE A 14 7.71 6.29 -5.25
C PHE A 14 7.00 5.88 -3.95
N TYR A 15 7.16 4.62 -3.54
CA TYR A 15 6.60 4.10 -2.30
C TYR A 15 7.69 3.98 -1.23
N ARG A 16 7.46 4.59 -0.06
CA ARG A 16 8.40 4.51 1.06
C ARG A 16 7.82 3.70 2.20
N GLY A 17 8.35 2.49 2.42
CA GLY A 17 7.99 1.66 3.57
C GLY A 17 8.28 2.38 4.90
N HIS A 18 7.32 2.35 5.84
CA HIS A 18 7.47 3.04 7.13
C HIS A 18 8.44 2.33 8.07
N ALA A 19 8.49 0.99 8.02
CA ALA A 19 9.38 0.19 8.85
C ALA A 19 10.66 -0.19 8.10
N GLN A 20 11.78 -0.26 8.84
CA GLN A 20 13.04 -0.81 8.33
C GLN A 20 12.83 -2.26 7.88
N LYS A 21 13.57 -2.71 6.84
CA LYS A 21 13.36 -4.00 6.18
C LYS A 21 13.29 -5.20 7.15
N GLY A 22 14.15 -5.23 8.17
CA GLY A 22 14.18 -6.29 9.18
C GLY A 22 13.05 -6.27 10.23
N SER A 23 12.27 -5.19 10.30
CA SER A 23 11.19 -4.99 11.29
C SER A 23 9.80 -4.93 10.67
N ARG A 24 9.70 -5.32 9.39
CA ARG A 24 8.46 -5.26 8.61
C ARG A 24 7.43 -6.28 9.11
N SER A 25 6.20 -5.82 9.32
CA SER A 25 5.10 -6.70 9.66
C SER A 25 4.66 -7.52 8.44
N CYS A 26 4.37 -8.81 8.67
CA CYS A 26 3.74 -9.69 7.68
C CYS A 26 2.22 -9.51 7.58
N MET A 27 1.61 -8.71 8.46
CA MET A 27 0.16 -8.55 8.58
C MET A 27 -0.31 -7.11 8.29
N ASN A 28 0.45 -6.12 8.72
CA ASN A 28 0.11 -4.70 8.53
C ASN A 28 1.22 -4.02 7.76
N VAL A 29 1.06 -3.95 6.44
CA VAL A 29 2.04 -3.31 5.56
C VAL A 29 1.75 -1.82 5.52
N THR A 30 2.68 -1.00 6.00
CA THR A 30 2.55 0.46 6.05
C THR A 30 3.60 1.13 5.18
N PHE A 31 3.16 2.13 4.41
CA PHE A 31 4.01 2.88 3.50
C PHE A 31 3.44 4.28 3.25
N ASN A 32 4.29 5.19 2.81
CA ASN A 32 3.96 6.54 2.40
C ASN A 32 4.15 6.69 0.89
N LEU A 33 3.42 7.65 0.32
CA LEU A 33 3.65 8.15 -1.03
C LEU A 33 4.50 9.44 -0.96
N PRO A 34 4.92 10.03 -2.10
CA PRO A 34 5.79 11.21 -2.08
C PRO A 34 5.15 12.41 -1.39
N THR A 35 3.82 12.54 -1.45
CA THR A 35 3.07 13.63 -0.80
C THR A 35 1.77 13.12 -0.15
N PRO A 36 1.26 13.78 0.91
CA PRO A 36 -0.03 13.44 1.51
C PRO A 36 -1.23 13.59 0.55
N ASP A 37 -1.14 14.49 -0.44
CA ASP A 37 -2.19 14.65 -1.45
C ASP A 37 -2.28 13.41 -2.33
N LEU A 38 -1.13 12.84 -2.72
CA LEU A 38 -1.10 11.56 -3.43
C LEU A 38 -1.62 10.40 -2.57
N GLU A 39 -1.38 10.41 -1.26
CA GLU A 39 -1.97 9.41 -0.35
C GLU A 39 -3.50 9.49 -0.34
N LYS A 40 -4.06 10.71 -0.41
CA LYS A 40 -5.51 10.90 -0.52
C LYS A 40 -6.04 10.41 -1.86
N VAL A 41 -5.39 10.77 -2.98
CA VAL A 41 -5.79 10.31 -4.32
C VAL A 41 -5.70 8.79 -4.41
N PHE A 42 -4.64 8.19 -3.87
CA PHE A 42 -4.47 6.74 -3.81
C PHE A 42 -5.63 6.03 -3.11
N VAL A 43 -6.06 6.53 -1.94
CA VAL A 43 -7.21 5.96 -1.22
C VAL A 43 -8.50 6.15 -2.03
N ASP A 44 -8.73 7.35 -2.55
CA ASP A 44 -9.95 7.70 -3.31
C ASP A 44 -10.06 6.86 -4.61
N GLU A 45 -8.95 6.51 -5.26
CA GLU A 45 -8.93 5.66 -6.46
C GLU A 45 -9.02 4.18 -6.12
N ALA A 46 -8.28 3.73 -5.11
CA ALA A 46 -8.34 2.34 -4.64
C ALA A 46 -9.77 1.95 -4.23
N GLU A 47 -10.50 2.85 -3.56
CA GLU A 47 -11.89 2.61 -3.17
C GLU A 47 -12.82 2.43 -4.39
N LYS A 48 -12.56 3.11 -5.51
CA LYS A 48 -13.33 2.92 -6.77
C LYS A 48 -13.10 1.55 -7.39
N GLU A 49 -11.93 0.95 -7.14
CA GLU A 49 -11.59 -0.41 -7.55
C GLU A 49 -12.00 -1.48 -6.51
N GLY A 50 -12.69 -1.07 -5.44
CA GLY A 50 -13.13 -1.96 -4.35
C GLY A 50 -12.03 -2.31 -3.35
N LEU A 51 -10.86 -1.67 -3.44
CA LEU A 51 -9.75 -1.80 -2.50
C LEU A 51 -9.94 -0.85 -1.30
N VAL A 52 -10.82 -1.23 -0.39
CA VAL A 52 -11.24 -0.40 0.74
C VAL A 52 -10.35 -0.55 1.99
N GLY A 53 -10.38 0.46 2.87
CA GLY A 53 -9.74 0.38 4.19
C GLY A 53 -8.22 0.56 4.18
N LEU A 54 -7.67 1.16 3.13
CA LEU A 54 -6.23 1.37 2.96
C LEU A 54 -5.71 2.63 3.67
N LYS A 55 -6.59 3.51 4.14
CA LYS A 55 -6.17 4.74 4.84
C LYS A 55 -5.38 4.41 6.10
N GLY A 56 -4.19 5.01 6.21
CA GLY A 56 -3.31 4.87 7.37
C GLY A 56 -3.92 5.39 8.67
N HIS A 57 -3.25 5.12 9.80
CA HIS A 57 -3.72 5.58 11.09
C HIS A 57 -3.67 7.11 11.17
N ARG A 58 -4.71 7.76 11.70
CA ARG A 58 -4.87 9.22 11.75
C ARG A 58 -3.67 10.00 12.31
N SER A 59 -2.90 9.39 13.21
CA SER A 59 -1.75 10.03 13.87
C SER A 59 -0.45 9.96 13.05
N ILE A 60 -0.39 9.08 12.05
CA ILE A 60 0.82 8.78 11.28
C ILE A 60 0.62 9.18 9.80
N GLY A 61 -0.61 9.13 9.29
CA GLY A 61 -0.89 9.31 7.87
C GLY A 61 -0.50 8.08 7.06
N GLY A 62 -0.24 8.24 5.77
CA GLY A 62 0.18 7.15 4.91
C GLY A 62 -0.91 6.17 4.55
N ILE A 63 -0.46 5.04 4.02
CA ILE A 63 -1.27 3.91 3.60
C ILE A 63 -0.97 2.72 4.50
N ARG A 64 -2.01 1.96 4.84
CA ARG A 64 -1.93 0.72 5.62
C ARG A 64 -2.76 -0.38 4.99
N ALA A 65 -2.08 -1.38 4.42
CA ALA A 65 -2.70 -2.61 3.95
C ALA A 65 -2.68 -3.68 5.06
N SER A 66 -3.87 -4.02 5.56
CA SER A 66 -4.04 -5.05 6.60
C SER A 66 -4.43 -6.38 5.96
N ILE A 67 -3.50 -7.33 5.92
CA ILE A 67 -3.60 -8.58 5.15
C ILE A 67 -3.67 -9.82 6.05
N TYR A 68 -4.60 -9.79 7.01
CA TYR A 68 -4.85 -10.87 7.97
C TYR A 68 -5.19 -12.20 7.28
N ASN A 69 -5.33 -13.27 8.07
CA ASN A 69 -5.56 -14.62 7.56
C ASN A 69 -6.74 -14.71 6.58
N ALA A 70 -7.85 -14.02 6.87
CA ALA A 70 -9.05 -13.98 6.03
C ALA A 70 -8.87 -13.20 4.71
N MET A 71 -7.82 -12.40 4.55
CA MET A 71 -7.58 -11.65 3.32
C MET A 71 -7.08 -12.60 2.23
N PRO A 72 -7.84 -12.81 1.14
CA PRO A 72 -7.45 -13.73 0.07
C PRO A 72 -6.20 -13.23 -0.67
N LYS A 73 -5.47 -14.14 -1.32
CA LYS A 73 -4.27 -13.78 -2.08
C LYS A 73 -4.62 -12.87 -3.25
N GLU A 74 -5.78 -13.11 -3.86
CA GLU A 74 -6.33 -12.38 -4.99
C GLU A 74 -6.50 -10.89 -4.65
N GLY A 75 -7.00 -10.56 -3.46
CA GLY A 75 -7.10 -9.18 -2.99
C GLY A 75 -5.72 -8.51 -2.78
N VAL A 76 -4.72 -9.28 -2.34
CA VAL A 76 -3.34 -8.78 -2.25
C VAL A 76 -2.74 -8.54 -3.63
N MET A 77 -3.02 -9.40 -4.60
CA MET A 77 -2.56 -9.22 -5.98
C MET A 77 -3.25 -8.04 -6.67
N ALA A 78 -4.56 -7.84 -6.44
CA ALA A 78 -5.29 -6.68 -6.95
C ALA A 78 -4.67 -5.38 -6.42
N LEU A 79 -4.34 -5.31 -5.13
CA LEU A 79 -3.62 -4.17 -4.56
C LEU A 79 -2.24 -3.96 -5.20
N VAL A 80 -1.49 -5.04 -5.46
CA VAL A 80 -0.17 -4.96 -6.10
C VAL A 80 -0.25 -4.40 -7.51
N GLU A 81 -1.22 -4.84 -8.32
CA GLU A 81 -1.43 -4.33 -9.67
C GLU A 81 -1.90 -2.88 -9.65
N PHE A 82 -2.82 -2.53 -8.73
CA PHE A 82 -3.22 -1.14 -8.50
C PHE A 82 -2.03 -0.25 -8.16
N MET A 83 -1.15 -0.68 -7.24
CA MET A 83 0.06 0.10 -6.87
C MET A 83 0.97 0.34 -8.08
N LYS A 84 1.23 -0.67 -8.91
CA LYS A 84 2.06 -0.48 -10.11
C LYS A 84 1.43 0.51 -11.09
N GLU A 85 0.13 0.42 -11.31
CA GLU A 85 -0.58 1.30 -12.23
C GLU A 85 -0.69 2.73 -11.70
N PHE A 86 -0.92 2.88 -10.39
CA PHE A 86 -0.96 4.17 -9.72
C PHE A 86 0.39 4.89 -9.86
N GLU A 87 1.50 4.20 -9.58
CA GLU A 87 2.84 4.74 -9.81
C GLU A 87 3.08 5.10 -11.28
N ARG A 88 2.67 4.24 -12.23
CA ARG A 88 2.83 4.52 -13.67
C ARG A 88 2.11 5.79 -14.13
N THR A 89 1.04 6.18 -13.44
CA THR A 89 0.18 7.31 -13.82
C THR A 89 0.45 8.58 -13.02
N HIS A 90 1.01 8.46 -11.81
CA HIS A 90 1.22 9.57 -10.88
C HIS A 90 2.67 9.79 -10.44
N GLY A 91 3.59 8.89 -10.81
CA GLY A 91 5.05 9.00 -10.57
C GLY A 91 5.77 9.72 -11.70
#